data_AF-D4AP53-F1
#
_entry.id   AF-D4AP53-F1
#
_cell.length_a   1.000
_cell.length_b   1.000
_cell.length_c   1.000
_cell.angle_alpha   90.00
_cell.angle_beta   90.00
_cell.angle_gamma   90.00
#
_symmetry.space_group_name_H-M   'P 1'
#
loop_
_entity.id
_entity.type
_entity.pdbx_description
1 polymer ?
#
loop_
_entity_poly.entity_id
_entity_poly.type
_entity_poly.pdbx_seq_one_letter_code
_entity_poly.pdbx_strand_id
1 'polypeptide(L)'
;MEIPVTRLYRTSGAQVLQSPRPGGDTIWIVPPCIMIPPENSMEWAMSQPDDVLSVTEAFLEVNQTEYSLGHRRYWGEPWQFSLVKSQLITILQKLIPSMSDEIRLAFGKNFGTSHDEWREIPLEATLRTIIAQISS
;
A
#
# COMPACT_ATOMS: atom_id res chain seq x y z
N MET A 1 18.15 -34.39 -2.15
CA MET A 1 18.96 -33.37 -2.84
C MET A 1 18.74 -32.08 -2.07
N GLU A 2 19.63 -31.80 -1.14
CA GLU A 2 19.52 -30.69 -0.18
C GLU A 2 19.88 -29.38 -0.87
N ILE A 3 19.00 -28.39 -0.75
CA ILE A 3 19.25 -27.03 -1.22
C ILE A 3 20.00 -26.30 -0.11
N PRO A 4 21.22 -25.80 -0.33
CA PRO A 4 21.97 -25.16 0.74
C PRO A 4 21.33 -23.82 1.10
N VAL A 5 21.03 -23.65 2.39
CA VAL A 5 20.61 -22.38 2.99
C VAL A 5 21.82 -21.45 3.04
N THR A 6 22.00 -20.64 2.01
CA THR A 6 23.08 -19.65 1.96
C THR A 6 22.77 -18.52 2.94
N ARG A 7 23.45 -18.50 4.09
CA ARG A 7 23.51 -17.38 5.04
C ARG A 7 23.78 -16.07 4.30
N LEU A 8 22.87 -15.12 4.42
CA LEU A 8 23.06 -13.73 3.98
C LEU A 8 24.07 -13.05 4.91
N TYR A 9 25.32 -12.92 4.48
CA TYR A 9 26.30 -12.08 5.17
C TYR A 9 26.21 -10.63 4.68
N ARG A 10 26.15 -9.71 5.64
CA ARG A 10 26.29 -8.26 5.44
C ARG A 10 27.70 -7.98 4.87
N THR A 11 27.80 -7.67 3.59
CA THR A 11 28.99 -7.01 3.01
C THR A 11 28.59 -5.68 2.38
N SER A 12 29.31 -4.64 2.80
CA SER A 12 29.19 -3.26 2.34
C SER A 12 29.57 -3.16 0.85
N GLY A 13 28.60 -3.38 -0.03
CA GLY A 13 28.74 -3.21 -1.47
C GLY A 13 27.55 -3.85 -2.18
N ALA A 14 26.84 -3.08 -3.00
CA ALA A 14 25.75 -3.60 -3.82
C ALA A 14 26.29 -4.75 -4.70
N GLN A 15 25.75 -5.95 -4.55
CA GLN A 15 26.08 -7.11 -5.37
C GLN A 15 24.88 -7.49 -6.23
N VAL A 16 25.15 -7.74 -7.50
CA VAL A 16 24.18 -8.31 -8.43
C VAL A 16 24.19 -9.82 -8.22
N LEU A 17 23.11 -10.39 -7.67
CA LEU A 17 22.94 -11.84 -7.65
C LEU A 17 22.07 -12.24 -8.84
N GLN A 18 22.68 -12.92 -9.82
CA GLN A 18 21.95 -13.58 -10.89
C GLN A 18 21.28 -14.84 -10.32
N SER A 19 19.97 -14.96 -10.51
CA SER A 19 19.19 -16.14 -10.17
C SER A 19 19.68 -17.37 -10.97
N PRO A 20 19.69 -18.59 -10.40
CA PRO A 20 20.16 -19.79 -11.10
C PRO A 20 19.16 -20.34 -12.13
N ARG A 21 18.07 -19.63 -12.47
CA ARG A 21 17.14 -20.09 -13.52
C ARG A 21 17.76 -19.95 -14.91
N PRO A 22 17.60 -20.94 -15.81
CA PRO A 22 17.94 -20.79 -17.22
C PRO A 22 16.89 -19.87 -17.86
N GLY A 23 17.12 -18.56 -17.76
CA GLY A 23 16.15 -17.54 -18.12
C GLY A 23 16.53 -16.10 -17.75
N GLY A 24 17.66 -15.86 -17.07
CA GLY A 24 18.42 -14.61 -17.23
C GLY A 24 17.84 -13.32 -16.63
N ASP A 25 16.93 -13.36 -15.66
CA ASP A 25 16.49 -12.13 -15.00
C ASP A 25 17.45 -11.70 -13.89
N THR A 26 17.92 -10.46 -13.98
CA THR A 26 18.87 -9.84 -13.04
C THR A 26 18.11 -9.26 -11.85
N ILE A 27 18.39 -9.75 -10.65
CA ILE A 27 17.88 -9.19 -9.39
C ILE A 27 18.95 -8.25 -8.82
N TRP A 28 18.60 -6.98 -8.63
CA TRP A 28 19.50 -5.99 -8.05
C TRP A 28 19.34 -5.96 -6.53
N ILE A 29 20.39 -6.33 -5.80
CA ILE A 29 20.42 -6.20 -4.33
C ILE A 29 21.08 -4.86 -4.00
N VAL A 30 20.28 -3.89 -3.55
CA VAL A 30 20.74 -2.58 -3.09
C VAL A 30 20.54 -2.53 -1.57
N PRO A 31 21.53 -2.88 -0.74
CA PRO A 31 21.32 -2.94 0.71
C PRO A 31 20.72 -1.61 1.23
N PRO A 32 19.59 -1.64 1.97
CA PRO A 32 18.91 -2.80 2.57
C PRO A 32 17.77 -3.44 1.73
N CYS A 33 17.49 -2.98 0.50
CA CYS A 33 16.34 -3.36 -0.32
C CYS A 33 16.72 -4.10 -1.63
N ILE A 34 16.00 -5.18 -1.95
CA ILE A 34 16.14 -5.88 -3.23
C ILE A 34 15.11 -5.29 -4.21
N MET A 35 15.56 -4.87 -5.40
CA MET A 35 14.66 -4.38 -6.45
C MET A 35 14.27 -5.53 -7.37
N ILE A 36 12.96 -5.85 -7.37
CA ILE A 36 12.37 -6.86 -8.26
C ILE A 36 11.80 -6.12 -9.48
N PRO A 37 12.32 -6.34 -10.70
CA PRO A 37 11.77 -5.73 -11.90
C PRO A 37 10.38 -6.33 -12.23
N PRO A 38 9.42 -5.51 -12.68
CA PRO A 38 8.00 -5.89 -12.71
C PRO A 38 7.64 -6.93 -13.78
N GLU A 39 8.43 -7.07 -14.84
CA GLU A 39 7.97 -7.75 -16.06
C GLU A 39 8.01 -9.29 -15.95
N ASN A 40 9.05 -9.87 -15.35
CA ASN A 40 9.25 -11.32 -15.33
C ASN A 40 9.30 -11.95 -13.93
N SER A 41 9.42 -11.13 -12.88
CA SER A 41 9.65 -11.61 -11.51
C SER A 41 8.45 -11.45 -10.57
N MET A 42 7.38 -10.78 -11.03
CA MET A 42 6.18 -10.53 -10.21
C MET A 42 5.43 -11.82 -9.85
N GLU A 43 5.30 -12.76 -10.78
CA GLU A 43 4.64 -14.04 -10.54
C GLU A 43 5.37 -14.85 -9.45
N TRP A 44 6.70 -14.84 -9.47
CA TRP A 44 7.50 -15.45 -8.42
C TRP A 44 7.29 -14.74 -7.08
N ALA A 45 7.36 -13.41 -7.04
CA ALA A 45 7.20 -12.65 -5.80
C ALA A 45 5.83 -12.90 -5.14
N MET A 46 4.76 -12.90 -5.93
CA MET A 46 3.39 -13.13 -5.46
C MET A 46 3.10 -14.58 -5.06
N SER A 47 3.92 -15.54 -5.49
CA SER A 47 3.79 -16.96 -5.12
C SER A 47 4.66 -17.37 -3.93
N GLN A 48 5.47 -16.46 -3.39
CA GLN A 48 6.29 -16.78 -2.22
C GLN A 48 5.41 -16.91 -0.96
N PRO A 49 5.71 -17.89 -0.10
CA PRO A 49 5.09 -17.96 1.22
C PRO A 49 5.61 -16.84 2.14
N ASP A 50 4.83 -16.50 3.17
CA ASP A 50 5.10 -15.33 4.04
C ASP A 50 6.41 -15.47 4.83
N ASP A 51 6.88 -16.69 5.10
CA ASP A 51 8.19 -16.94 5.74
C ASP A 51 9.39 -16.62 4.84
N VAL A 52 9.19 -16.61 3.51
CA VAL A 52 10.20 -16.24 2.52
C VAL A 52 10.12 -14.76 2.14
N LEU A 53 8.90 -14.24 1.96
CA LEU A 53 8.65 -12.84 1.63
C LEU A 53 7.42 -12.32 2.40
N SER A 54 7.66 -11.78 3.59
CA SER A 54 6.58 -11.23 4.44
C SER A 54 6.34 -9.75 4.18
N VAL A 55 5.14 -9.43 3.70
CA VAL A 55 4.67 -8.03 3.65
C VAL A 55 4.46 -7.50 5.08
N THR A 56 4.07 -8.38 6.01
CA THR A 56 3.86 -8.02 7.41
C THR A 56 5.14 -7.51 8.05
N GLU A 57 6.25 -8.27 7.94
CA GLU A 57 7.54 -7.84 8.52
C GLU A 57 8.05 -6.55 7.88
N ALA A 58 7.98 -6.47 6.54
CA ALA A 58 8.38 -5.26 5.83
C ALA A 58 7.57 -4.04 6.30
N PHE A 59 6.26 -4.21 6.51
CA PHE A 59 5.41 -3.13 7.01
C PHE A 59 5.75 -2.73 8.44
N LEU A 60 6.03 -3.70 9.33
CA LEU A 60 6.43 -3.46 10.72
C LEU A 60 7.74 -2.67 10.80
N GLU A 61 8.73 -3.05 9.98
CA GLU A 61 10.04 -2.39 9.89
C GLU A 61 9.91 -0.99 9.29
N VAL A 62 9.28 -0.84 8.13
CA VAL A 62 9.21 0.45 7.43
C VAL A 62 8.39 1.47 8.21
N ASN A 63 7.26 1.07 8.79
CA ASN A 63 6.38 1.97 9.52
C ASN A 63 6.73 2.08 11.01
N GLN A 64 7.76 1.34 11.46
CA GLN A 64 8.22 1.33 12.86
C GLN A 64 7.05 1.18 13.84
N THR A 65 6.14 0.25 13.54
CA THR A 65 4.83 0.20 14.21
C THR A 65 4.92 -0.22 15.67
N GLU A 66 5.95 -0.99 16.04
CA GLU A 66 6.24 -1.30 17.45
C GLU A 66 6.59 -0.05 18.23
N TYR A 67 7.32 0.89 17.61
CA TYR A 67 7.63 2.18 18.22
C TYR A 67 6.38 3.08 18.30
N SER A 68 5.62 3.19 17.21
CA SER A 68 4.48 4.13 17.14
C SER A 68 3.22 3.65 17.87
N LEU A 69 2.97 2.33 17.91
CA LEU A 69 1.78 1.73 18.54
C LEU A 69 2.10 0.99 19.85
N GLY A 70 3.38 0.93 20.24
CA GLY A 70 3.85 0.35 21.50
C GLY A 70 3.81 -1.18 21.58
N HIS A 71 3.29 -1.87 20.55
CA HIS A 71 3.28 -3.32 20.50
C HIS A 71 3.09 -3.86 19.08
N ARG A 72 3.82 -4.93 18.77
CA ARG A 72 3.73 -5.66 17.49
C ARG A 72 2.33 -6.18 17.13
N ARG A 73 1.47 -6.48 18.10
CA ARG A 73 0.16 -7.14 17.89
C ARG A 73 -0.81 -6.36 17.01
N TYR A 74 -0.61 -5.05 16.90
CA TYR A 74 -1.52 -4.18 16.14
C TYR A 74 -1.31 -4.28 14.62
N TRP A 75 -0.16 -4.80 14.18
CA TRP A 75 0.14 -4.99 12.76
C TRP A 75 0.70 -6.39 12.43
N GLY A 76 1.41 -7.01 13.37
CA GLY A 76 1.97 -8.35 13.22
C GLY A 76 0.94 -9.48 13.32
N GLU A 77 -0.29 -9.17 13.72
CA GLU A 77 -1.41 -10.12 13.71
C GLU A 77 -2.46 -9.65 12.70
N PRO A 78 -3.11 -10.54 11.93
CA PRO A 78 -3.99 -10.15 10.83
C PRO A 78 -5.46 -9.88 11.24
N TRP A 79 -5.74 -9.59 12.51
CA TRP A 79 -7.11 -9.44 13.02
C TRP A 79 -7.84 -8.24 12.40
N GLN A 80 -7.13 -7.15 12.10
CA GLN A 80 -7.67 -5.96 11.44
C GLN A 80 -8.26 -6.28 10.06
N PHE A 81 -7.62 -7.17 9.30
CA PHE A 81 -8.12 -7.57 7.98
C PHE A 81 -9.41 -8.40 8.11
N SER A 82 -9.46 -9.28 9.12
CA SER A 82 -10.67 -10.06 9.43
C SER A 82 -11.82 -9.17 9.91
N LEU A 83 -11.50 -8.15 10.72
CA LEU A 83 -12.45 -7.16 11.18
C LEU A 83 -13.04 -6.35 10.02
N VAL A 84 -12.17 -5.82 9.15
CA VAL A 84 -12.60 -5.09 7.96
C VAL A 84 -13.46 -5.99 7.06
N LYS A 85 -13.02 -7.22 6.78
CA LYS A 85 -13.78 -8.15 5.92
C LYS A 85 -15.17 -8.49 6.49
N SER A 86 -15.30 -8.58 7.80
CA SER A 86 -16.57 -8.93 8.46
C SER A 86 -17.51 -7.75 8.68
N GLN A 87 -16.97 -6.55 8.94
CA GLN A 87 -17.77 -5.41 9.38
C GLN A 87 -17.90 -4.29 8.35
N LEU A 88 -16.97 -4.18 7.40
CA LEU A 88 -16.93 -3.06 6.46
C LEU A 88 -18.21 -2.97 5.62
N ILE A 89 -18.74 -4.10 5.15
CA ILE A 89 -19.96 -4.12 4.32
C ILE A 89 -21.14 -3.48 5.07
N THR A 90 -21.34 -3.85 6.34
CA THR A 90 -22.43 -3.32 7.18
C THR A 90 -22.24 -1.83 7.49
N ILE A 91 -20.99 -1.39 7.69
CA ILE A 91 -20.67 0.01 7.96
C ILE A 91 -20.89 0.84 6.69
N LEU A 92 -20.44 0.36 5.53
CA LEU A 92 -20.59 1.04 4.24
C LEU A 92 -22.06 1.32 3.93
N GLN A 93 -22.96 0.39 4.19
CA GLN A 93 -24.41 0.61 3.97
C GLN A 93 -24.96 1.81 4.76
N LYS A 94 -24.40 2.10 5.94
CA LYS A 94 -24.78 3.26 6.75
C LYS A 94 -24.05 4.53 6.34
N LEU A 95 -22.80 4.40 5.88
CA LEU A 95 -21.92 5.52 5.56
C LEU A 95 -22.24 6.13 4.18
N ILE A 96 -22.60 5.30 3.19
CA ILE A 96 -22.84 5.73 1.80
C ILE A 96 -23.87 6.89 1.71
N PRO A 97 -25.03 6.85 2.39
CA PRO A 97 -25.98 7.97 2.35
C PRO A 97 -25.38 9.28 2.89
N SER A 98 -24.68 9.22 4.02
CA SER A 98 -24.03 10.39 4.63
C SER A 98 -22.96 10.98 3.70
N MET A 99 -22.12 10.12 3.11
CA MET A 99 -21.11 10.55 2.14
C MET A 99 -21.73 11.16 0.89
N SER A 100 -22.86 10.64 0.40
CA SER A 100 -23.55 11.20 -0.76
C SER A 100 -23.99 12.65 -0.51
N ASP A 101 -24.50 12.94 0.69
CA ASP A 101 -24.92 14.29 1.07
C ASP A 101 -23.71 15.24 1.20
N GLU A 102 -22.61 14.76 1.80
CA GLU A 102 -21.35 15.52 1.90
C GLU A 102 -20.70 15.81 0.56
N ILE A 103 -20.69 14.84 -0.37
CA ILE A 103 -20.19 15.04 -1.73
C ILE A 103 -20.99 16.15 -2.40
N ARG A 104 -22.32 16.09 -2.35
CA ARG A 104 -23.18 17.11 -2.97
C ARG A 104 -22.90 18.51 -2.40
N LEU A 105 -22.72 18.61 -1.08
CA LEU A 105 -22.40 19.86 -0.41
C LEU A 105 -21.00 20.37 -0.77
N ALA A 106 -19.99 19.49 -0.77
CA ALA A 106 -18.61 19.84 -1.10
C ALA A 106 -18.48 20.34 -2.55
N PHE A 107 -19.11 19.67 -3.51
CA PHE A 107 -19.14 20.13 -4.89
C PHE A 107 -19.89 21.44 -5.04
N GLY A 108 -21.08 21.58 -4.45
CA GLY A 108 -21.84 22.84 -4.51
C GLY A 108 -21.08 24.02 -3.90
N LYS A 109 -20.34 23.81 -2.81
CA LYS A 109 -19.53 24.84 -2.14
C LYS A 109 -18.32 25.27 -2.98
N ASN A 110 -17.65 24.32 -3.63
CA ASN A 110 -16.38 24.58 -4.32
C ASN A 110 -16.58 24.98 -5.79
N PHE A 111 -17.53 24.37 -6.51
CA PHE A 111 -17.83 24.69 -7.91
C PHE A 111 -18.90 25.78 -8.05
N GLY A 112 -19.72 25.97 -7.01
CA GLY A 112 -20.90 26.84 -7.06
C GLY A 112 -22.13 26.07 -7.56
N THR A 113 -23.29 26.69 -7.39
CA THR A 113 -24.60 26.14 -7.79
C THR A 113 -25.20 26.90 -8.98
N SER A 114 -24.46 27.85 -9.57
CA SER A 114 -24.91 28.63 -10.72
C SER A 114 -24.76 27.78 -11.98
N HIS A 115 -25.83 27.71 -12.77
CA HIS A 115 -25.85 26.98 -14.05
C HIS A 115 -25.69 27.92 -15.26
N ASP A 116 -25.73 29.23 -15.05
CA ASP A 116 -25.83 30.23 -16.11
C ASP A 116 -24.50 30.95 -16.41
N GLU A 117 -23.47 30.72 -15.59
CA GLU A 117 -22.16 31.37 -15.72
C GLU A 117 -21.01 30.36 -15.73
N TRP A 118 -20.19 30.39 -16.77
CA TRP A 118 -18.96 29.60 -16.84
C TRP A 118 -17.85 30.29 -16.05
N ARG A 119 -17.19 29.54 -15.16
CA ARG A 119 -16.07 30.03 -14.34
C ARG A 119 -14.87 29.10 -14.48
N GLU A 120 -13.70 29.67 -14.69
CA GLU A 120 -12.44 28.93 -14.58
C GLU A 120 -12.12 28.64 -13.12
N ILE A 121 -11.69 27.40 -12.83
CA ILE A 121 -11.33 26.97 -11.48
C ILE A 121 -9.98 26.22 -11.51
N PRO A 122 -9.15 26.38 -10.47
CA PRO A 122 -7.91 25.64 -10.33
C PRO A 122 -8.20 24.18 -9.90
N LEU A 123 -8.48 23.32 -10.88
CA LEU A 123 -9.02 21.98 -10.68
C LEU A 123 -8.29 21.15 -9.62
N GLU A 124 -6.95 21.12 -9.64
CA GLU A 124 -6.15 20.34 -8.67
C GLU A 124 -6.40 20.80 -7.22
N ALA A 125 -6.27 22.11 -6.96
CA ALA A 125 -6.47 22.68 -5.64
C ALA A 125 -7.92 22.52 -5.16
N THR A 126 -8.87 22.70 -6.07
CA THR A 126 -10.29 22.55 -5.77
C THR A 126 -10.65 21.10 -5.46
N LEU A 127 -10.17 20.14 -6.26
CA LEU A 127 -10.43 18.72 -6.04
C LEU A 127 -9.77 18.21 -4.77
N ARG A 128 -8.54 18.66 -4.46
CA ARG A 128 -7.87 18.36 -3.19
C ARG A 128 -8.68 18.83 -1.98
N THR A 129 -9.31 20.00 -2.09
CA THR A 129 -10.19 20.55 -1.06
C THR A 129 -11.48 19.74 -0.92
N ILE A 130 -12.09 19.35 -2.04
CA ILE A 130 -13.29 18.51 -2.06
C ILE A 130 -13.02 17.15 -1.42
N ILE A 131 -11.93 16.47 -1.81
CA ILE A 131 -11.54 15.16 -1.27
C ILE A 131 -11.29 15.25 0.24
N ALA A 132 -10.57 16.30 0.69
CA ALA A 132 -10.32 16.50 2.11
C ALA A 132 -11.62 16.70 2.91
N GLN A 133 -12.61 17.39 2.35
CA GLN A 133 -13.91 17.60 2.99
C GLN A 133 -14.75 16.32 3.11
N ILE A 134 -14.77 15.48 2.07
CA ILE A 134 -15.53 14.21 2.06
C ILE A 134 -14.87 13.16 2.97
N SER A 135 -13.58 13.33 3.30
CA SER A 135 -12.85 12.41 4.18
C SER A 135 -12.89 12.78 5.67
N SER A 136 -13.51 13.92 6.03
CA SER A 136 -13.54 14.47 7.40
C SER A 136 -14.83 14.11 8.13
#